data_AF-A0A1L5L1W0-F1
#
_entry.id   AF-A0A1L5L1W0-F1
#
_cell.length_a   1.000
_cell.length_b   1.000
_cell.length_c   1.000
_cell.angle_alpha   90.00
_cell.angle_beta   90.00
_cell.angle_gamma   90.00
#
_symmetry.space_group_name_H-M   'P 1'
#
loop_
_entity.id
_entity.type
_entity.pdbx_description
1 polymer ?
#
loop_
_entity_poly.entity_id
_entity_poly.type
_entity_poly.pdbx_seq_one_letter_code
_entity_poly.pdbx_strand_id
1 'polypeptide(L)'
;MNRDRFSGAGRFPRYLFSATKFLIFFALIAFVVTCSFLLFLDSMRLDPDILRENALLTFLNILLLSALFTVIDGIRRRLTVERPVRRIRAATQRIIQGDFSVRIEPLHGPERADAFDAIIEDFNQMARELSGVETLRTDFIANVSHELKTPLAVIQNYGSLLQDPALPKEQRVE
;
A
#
# COMPACT_ATOMS: atom_id res chain seq x y z
N MET A 1 13.65 2.76 29.35
CA MET A 1 12.82 3.92 29.68
C MET A 1 11.99 4.30 28.47
N ASN A 2 10.68 4.04 28.57
CA ASN A 2 9.57 4.51 27.74
C ASN A 2 9.40 3.98 26.30
N ARG A 3 8.59 2.92 26.12
CA ARG A 3 7.70 2.78 24.95
C ARG A 3 6.50 1.83 25.19
N ASP A 4 5.86 1.98 26.35
CA ASP A 4 4.49 1.52 26.58
C ASP A 4 3.49 2.61 26.14
N ARG A 5 3.26 2.74 24.84
CA ARG A 5 2.12 3.46 24.21
C ARG A 5 2.05 2.91 22.78
N PHE A 6 1.25 1.93 22.42
CA PHE A 6 -0.20 1.82 22.58
C PHE A 6 -0.61 0.34 22.59
N SER A 7 -0.86 -0.20 23.78
CA SER A 7 -1.76 -1.35 23.95
C SER A 7 -3.16 -0.79 24.21
N GLY A 8 -4.16 -1.27 23.47
CA GLY A 8 -5.57 -1.13 23.83
C GLY A 8 -6.27 0.16 23.39
N ALA A 9 -6.66 0.22 22.11
CA ALA A 9 -7.88 0.94 21.72
C ALA A 9 -8.69 0.00 20.82
N GLY A 10 -9.93 -0.29 21.24
CA GLY A 10 -10.78 -1.40 20.79
C GLY A 10 -10.66 -1.78 19.32
N ARG A 11 -10.31 -3.04 19.06
CA ARG A 11 -10.56 -3.73 17.78
C ARG A 11 -12.06 -3.89 17.58
N PHE A 12 -12.80 -2.80 17.40
CA PHE A 12 -14.08 -2.88 16.71
C PHE A 12 -13.80 -3.47 15.31
N PRO A 13 -14.62 -4.40 14.80
CA PRO A 13 -14.38 -4.95 13.48
C PRO A 13 -14.55 -3.83 12.45
N ARG A 14 -13.44 -3.21 12.04
CA ARG A 14 -13.39 -2.06 11.10
C ARG A 14 -13.98 -2.38 9.71
N TYR A 15 -14.20 -3.67 9.41
CA TYR A 15 -15.03 -4.14 8.30
C TYR A 15 -16.45 -3.56 8.33
N LEU A 16 -16.97 -3.30 9.54
CA LEU A 16 -18.30 -2.75 9.71
C LEU A 16 -18.44 -1.39 9.03
N PHE A 17 -17.42 -0.53 9.04
CA PHE A 17 -17.55 0.83 8.48
C PHE A 17 -17.56 0.87 6.94
N SER A 18 -16.78 0.02 6.29
CA SER A 18 -16.82 -0.13 4.82
C SER A 18 -18.11 -0.81 4.37
N ALA A 19 -18.52 -1.86 5.09
CA ALA A 19 -19.80 -2.53 4.87
C ALA A 19 -20.98 -1.57 5.08
N THR A 20 -20.98 -0.74 6.13
CA THR A 20 -22.02 0.25 6.39
C THR A 20 -22.11 1.27 5.26
N LYS A 21 -20.98 1.76 4.71
CA LYS A 21 -21.01 2.67 3.56
C LYS A 21 -21.55 2.01 2.29
N PHE A 22 -21.18 0.76 2.03
CA PHE A 22 -21.70 -0.01 0.91
C PHE A 22 -23.20 -0.28 1.06
N LEU A 23 -23.64 -0.67 2.26
CA LEU A 23 -25.05 -0.89 2.59
C LEU A 23 -25.87 0.39 2.48
N ILE A 24 -25.36 1.54 2.94
CA ILE A 24 -26.04 2.84 2.79
C ILE A 24 -26.20 3.18 1.30
N PHE A 25 -25.14 2.98 0.50
CA PHE A 25 -25.21 3.25 -0.94
C PHE A 25 -26.21 2.32 -1.64
N PHE A 26 -26.18 1.02 -1.34
CA PHE A 26 -27.11 0.05 -1.89
C PHE A 26 -28.56 0.33 -1.47
N ALA A 27 -28.79 0.67 -0.19
CA ALA A 27 -30.09 1.03 0.33
C ALA A 27 -30.64 2.30 -0.32
N LEU A 28 -29.80 3.31 -0.57
CA LEU A 28 -30.19 4.53 -1.27
C LEU A 28 -30.60 4.23 -2.72
N ILE A 29 -29.85 3.38 -3.43
CA ILE A 29 -30.21 2.95 -4.78
C ILE A 29 -31.55 2.21 -4.78
N ALA A 30 -31.69 1.22 -3.90
CA ALA A 30 -32.92 0.44 -3.78
C ALA A 30 -34.11 1.34 -3.47
N PHE A 31 -33.94 2.34 -2.60
CA PHE A 31 -34.97 3.33 -2.28
C PHE A 31 -35.37 4.17 -3.50
N VAL A 32 -34.41 4.72 -4.25
CA VAL A 32 -34.68 5.54 -5.44
C VAL A 32 -35.39 4.72 -6.52
N VAL A 33 -34.95 3.48 -6.77
CA VAL A 33 -35.57 2.57 -7.74
C VAL A 33 -36.99 2.20 -7.30
N THR A 34 -37.19 1.87 -6.03
CA THR A 34 -38.51 1.53 -5.48
C THR A 34 -39.47 2.72 -5.54
N CYS A 35 -39.01 3.92 -5.19
CA CYS A 35 -39.81 5.14 -5.27
C CYS A 35 -40.23 5.43 -6.72
N SER A 36 -39.32 5.30 -7.67
CA SER A 36 -39.59 5.48 -9.11
C SER A 36 -40.63 4.46 -9.62
N PHE A 37 -40.55 3.21 -9.15
CA PHE A 37 -41.49 2.16 -9.50
C PHE A 37 -42.89 2.37 -8.87
N LEU A 38 -42.96 2.84 -7.63
CA LEU A 38 -44.23 3.14 -6.96
C LEU A 38 -44.97 4.31 -7.64
N LEU A 39 -44.26 5.37 -8.04
CA LEU A 39 -44.86 6.48 -8.79
C LEU A 39 -45.42 6.01 -10.14
N PHE A 40 -44.77 5.04 -10.79
CA PHE A 40 -45.28 4.44 -12.01
C PHE A 40 -46.55 3.62 -11.79
N LEU A 41 -46.61 2.81 -10.72
CA LEU A 41 -47.81 2.05 -10.36
C LEU A 41 -48.98 2.95 -9.98
N ASP A 42 -48.74 4.08 -9.31
CA ASP A 42 -49.78 5.06 -8.98
C ASP A 42 -50.31 5.75 -10.24
N SER A 43 -49.41 6.16 -11.16
CA SER A 43 -49.80 6.74 -12.44
C SER A 43 -50.61 5.79 -13.33
N MET A 44 -50.37 4.47 -13.23
CA MET A 44 -51.15 3.45 -13.94
C MET A 44 -52.60 3.34 -13.42
N ARG A 45 -52.83 3.71 -12.16
CA ARG A 45 -54.14 3.56 -11.49
C ARG A 45 -55.12 4.68 -11.83
N LEU A 46 -54.62 5.83 -12.30
CA LEU A 46 -55.40 7.05 -12.52
C LEU A 46 -55.95 7.20 -13.95
N ASP A 47 -55.24 6.75 -14.99
CA ASP A 47 -55.72 6.89 -16.39
C ASP A 47 -55.02 5.93 -17.39
N PRO A 48 -55.75 5.07 -18.14
CA PRO A 48 -55.17 4.09 -19.07
C PRO A 48 -54.66 4.68 -20.39
N ASP A 49 -55.09 5.88 -20.80
CA ASP A 49 -54.64 6.52 -22.05
C ASP A 49 -53.26 7.19 -21.92
N ILE A 50 -52.88 7.61 -20.71
CA ILE A 50 -51.57 8.21 -20.38
C ILE A 50 -50.49 7.12 -20.18
N LEU A 51 -50.89 5.85 -20.21
CA LEU A 51 -50.07 4.71 -19.81
C LEU A 51 -48.86 4.46 -20.72
N ARG A 52 -49.01 4.67 -22.05
CA ARG A 52 -47.91 4.46 -23.01
C ARG A 52 -46.82 5.53 -22.90
N GLU A 53 -47.21 6.77 -22.62
CA GLU A 53 -46.29 7.90 -22.55
C GLU A 53 -45.48 7.87 -21.23
N ASN A 54 -46.14 7.59 -20.11
CA ASN A 54 -45.48 7.49 -18.81
C ASN A 54 -44.59 6.24 -18.68
N ALA A 55 -44.95 5.11 -19.33
CA ALA A 55 -44.12 3.90 -19.31
C ALA A 55 -42.75 4.11 -19.97
N LEU A 56 -42.69 4.82 -21.09
CA LEU A 56 -41.44 5.14 -21.76
C LEU A 56 -40.58 6.08 -20.90
N LEU A 57 -41.18 7.11 -20.30
CA LEU A 57 -40.48 8.04 -19.42
C LEU A 57 -39.91 7.35 -18.17
N THR A 58 -40.68 6.49 -17.51
CA THR A 58 -40.22 5.71 -16.35
C THR A 58 -39.10 4.76 -16.74
N PHE A 59 -39.23 4.04 -17.87
CA PHE A 59 -38.18 3.14 -18.34
C PHE A 59 -36.86 3.89 -18.60
N LEU A 60 -36.94 5.03 -19.29
CA LEU A 60 -35.78 5.85 -19.58
C LEU A 60 -35.16 6.44 -18.30
N ASN A 61 -35.98 6.86 -17.34
CA ASN A 61 -35.51 7.35 -16.04
C ASN A 61 -34.75 6.28 -15.26
N ILE A 62 -35.29 5.05 -15.16
CA ILE A 62 -34.63 3.93 -14.50
C ILE A 62 -33.30 3.59 -15.19
N LEU A 63 -33.27 3.57 -16.52
CA LEU A 63 -32.06 3.31 -17.29
C LEU A 63 -30.99 4.37 -17.00
N LEU A 64 -31.38 5.66 -16.99
CA LEU A 64 -30.47 6.77 -16.73
C LEU A 64 -29.95 6.73 -15.29
N LEU A 65 -30.81 6.51 -14.31
CA LEU A 65 -30.42 6.36 -12.90
C LEU A 65 -29.47 5.18 -12.71
N SER A 66 -29.75 4.04 -13.32
CA SER A 66 -28.88 2.86 -13.28
C SER A 66 -27.49 3.20 -13.83
N ALA A 67 -27.41 3.81 -15.02
CA ALA A 67 -26.16 4.23 -15.62
C ALA A 67 -25.39 5.23 -14.73
N LEU A 68 -26.09 6.22 -14.17
CA LEU A 68 -25.52 7.21 -13.25
C LEU A 68 -24.92 6.55 -12.01
N PHE A 69 -25.64 5.61 -11.39
CA PHE A 69 -25.16 4.88 -10.22
C PHE A 69 -23.94 4.00 -10.53
N THR A 70 -23.93 3.32 -11.68
CA THR A 70 -22.75 2.56 -12.13
C THR A 70 -21.52 3.45 -12.28
N VAL A 71 -21.68 4.64 -12.86
CA VAL A 71 -20.57 5.60 -13.00
C VAL A 71 -20.10 6.10 -11.63
N ILE A 72 -21.02 6.43 -10.72
CA ILE A 72 -20.70 6.88 -9.36
C ILE A 72 -19.95 5.77 -8.60
N ASP A 73 -20.43 4.53 -8.63
CA ASP A 73 -19.78 3.39 -7.98
C ASP A 73 -18.37 3.15 -8.53
N GLY A 74 -18.23 3.18 -9.86
CA GLY A 74 -16.94 3.06 -10.54
C GLY A 74 -15.94 4.14 -10.09
N ILE A 75 -16.37 5.40 -10.00
CA ILE A 75 -15.53 6.50 -9.51
C ILE A 75 -15.18 6.29 -8.03
N ARG A 76 -16.14 5.94 -7.18
CA ARG A 76 -15.90 5.70 -5.76
C ARG A 76 -14.91 4.56 -5.54
N ARG A 77 -15.06 3.44 -6.25
CA ARG A 77 -14.14 2.28 -6.21
C ARG A 77 -12.74 2.66 -6.66
N ARG A 78 -12.62 3.42 -7.76
CA ARG A 78 -11.32 3.90 -8.27
C ARG A 78 -10.59 4.77 -7.25
N LEU A 79 -11.31 5.67 -6.57
CA LEU A 79 -10.71 6.58 -5.60
C LEU A 79 -10.39 5.91 -4.26
N THR A 80 -11.28 5.05 -3.78
CA THR A 80 -11.22 4.49 -2.42
C THR A 80 -10.39 3.20 -2.34
N VAL A 81 -10.24 2.48 -3.45
CA VAL A 81 -9.55 1.18 -3.47
C VAL A 81 -8.38 1.18 -4.44
N GLU A 82 -8.62 1.48 -5.72
CA GLU A 82 -7.57 1.33 -6.75
C GLU A 82 -6.41 2.29 -6.54
N ARG A 83 -6.68 3.54 -6.12
CA ARG A 83 -5.64 4.53 -5.83
C ARG A 83 -4.72 4.10 -4.67
N PRO A 84 -5.23 3.78 -3.46
CA PRO A 84 -4.42 3.22 -2.37
C PRO A 84 -3.58 2.01 -2.78
N VAL A 85 -4.22 1.03 -3.43
CA VAL A 85 -3.55 -0.21 -3.85
C VAL A 85 -2.41 0.07 -4.83
N ARG A 86 -2.61 0.98 -5.79
CA ARG A 86 -1.55 1.37 -6.73
C ARG A 86 -0.37 2.07 -6.04
N ARG A 87 -0.63 2.90 -5.03
CA ARG A 87 0.44 3.56 -4.25
C ARG A 87 1.28 2.53 -3.50
N ILE A 88 0.64 1.61 -2.78
CA ILE A 88 1.33 0.55 -2.06
C ILE A 88 2.14 -0.32 -3.03
N ARG A 89 1.52 -0.77 -4.13
CA ARG A 89 2.21 -1.56 -5.16
C ARG A 89 3.45 -0.84 -5.71
N ALA A 90 3.36 0.46 -6.00
CA ALA A 90 4.49 1.24 -6.50
C ALA A 90 5.63 1.32 -5.49
N ALA A 91 5.32 1.52 -4.20
CA ALA A 91 6.32 1.51 -3.14
C ALA A 91 6.94 0.12 -2.94
N THR A 92 6.13 -0.94 -2.97
CA THR A 92 6.63 -2.33 -2.91
C THR A 92 7.58 -2.64 -4.06
N GLN A 93 7.30 -2.16 -5.27
CA GLN A 93 8.21 -2.32 -6.42
C GLN A 93 9.58 -1.66 -6.18
N ARG A 94 9.62 -0.50 -5.51
CA ARG A 94 10.89 0.14 -5.12
C ARG A 94 11.67 -0.69 -4.09
N ILE A 95 10.99 -1.26 -3.10
CA ILE A 95 11.61 -2.21 -2.15
C ILE A 95 12.21 -3.42 -2.89
N ILE A 96 11.47 -4.00 -3.84
CA ILE A 96 11.95 -5.13 -4.65
C ILE A 96 13.21 -4.77 -5.44
N GLN A 97 13.33 -3.51 -5.88
CA GLN A 97 14.51 -2.98 -6.57
C GLN A 97 15.69 -2.65 -5.63
N GLY A 98 15.53 -2.86 -4.31
CA GLY A 98 16.56 -2.59 -3.30
C GLY A 98 16.51 -1.20 -2.67
N ASP A 99 15.53 -0.35 -3.03
CA ASP A 99 15.37 0.95 -2.39
C ASP A 99 14.55 0.83 -1.10
N PHE A 100 15.25 0.66 0.01
CA PHE A 100 14.66 0.54 1.36
C PHE A 100 14.35 1.89 2.04
N SER A 101 14.62 3.00 1.37
CA SER A 101 14.33 4.34 1.89
C SER A 101 12.87 4.77 1.67
N VAL A 102 12.15 4.09 0.78
CA VAL A 102 10.77 4.44 0.39
C VAL A 102 9.81 4.39 1.58
N ARG A 103 8.97 5.43 1.70
CA ARG A 103 7.89 5.52 2.70
C ARG A 103 6.60 5.94 2.02
N ILE A 104 5.47 5.51 2.55
CA ILE A 104 4.13 5.88 2.10
C ILE A 104 3.48 6.74 3.17
N GLU A 105 2.94 7.89 2.79
CA GLU A 105 2.16 8.73 3.71
C GLU A 105 0.78 8.11 3.97
N PRO A 106 0.23 8.23 5.19
CA PRO A 106 -1.14 7.84 5.48
C PRO A 106 -2.14 8.51 4.53
N LEU A 107 -3.16 7.77 4.13
CA LEU A 107 -4.22 8.25 3.25
C LEU A 107 -5.20 9.16 4.00
N HIS A 108 -5.41 8.87 5.28
CA HIS A 108 -6.31 9.62 6.14
C HIS A 108 -5.60 10.14 7.39
N GLY A 109 -6.17 11.17 8.01
CA GLY A 109 -5.70 11.66 9.31
C GLY A 109 -5.92 10.64 10.43
N PRO A 110 -5.29 10.83 11.61
CA PRO A 110 -5.31 9.87 12.72
C PRO A 110 -6.72 9.48 13.17
N GLU A 111 -7.65 10.44 13.14
CA GLU A 111 -9.05 10.24 13.55
C GLU A 111 -9.87 9.40 12.56
N ARG A 112 -9.40 9.24 11.33
CA ARG A 112 -10.11 8.55 10.24
C ARG A 112 -9.31 7.38 9.65
N ALA A 113 -8.29 6.91 10.37
CA ALA A 113 -7.44 5.82 9.91
C ALA A 113 -8.28 4.58 9.56
N ASP A 114 -8.06 4.02 8.37
CA ASP A 114 -8.74 2.83 7.90
C ASP A 114 -7.78 1.62 7.78
N ALA A 115 -8.25 0.56 7.14
CA ALA A 115 -7.44 -0.65 6.94
C ALA A 115 -6.22 -0.40 6.03
N PHE A 116 -6.31 0.52 5.06
CA PHE A 116 -5.16 0.86 4.23
C PHE A 116 -4.11 1.65 5.00
N ASP A 117 -4.53 2.53 5.92
CA ASP A 117 -3.59 3.26 6.79
C ASP A 117 -2.78 2.30 7.68
N ALA A 118 -3.43 1.25 8.21
CA ALA A 118 -2.72 0.20 8.97
C ALA A 118 -1.72 -0.57 8.10
N ILE A 119 -2.11 -0.96 6.87
CA ILE A 119 -1.20 -1.63 5.93
C ILE A 119 -0.01 -0.73 5.56
N ILE A 120 -0.24 0.58 5.41
CA ILE A 120 0.81 1.57 5.14
C ILE A 120 1.77 1.67 6.33
N GLU A 121 1.27 1.66 7.56
CA GLU A 121 2.09 1.65 8.76
C GLU A 121 2.97 0.40 8.84
N ASP A 122 2.39 -0.79 8.64
CA ASP A 122 3.10 -2.06 8.59
C ASP A 122 4.17 -2.06 7.48
N PHE A 123 3.82 -1.57 6.29
CA PHE A 123 4.76 -1.44 5.17
C PHE A 123 5.94 -0.53 5.54
N ASN A 124 5.68 0.63 6.12
CA ASN A 124 6.72 1.57 6.54
C ASN A 124 7.61 1.00 7.64
N GLN A 125 7.05 0.20 8.55
CA GLN A 125 7.84 -0.51 9.56
C GLN A 125 8.76 -1.53 8.92
N MET A 126 8.23 -2.41 8.06
CA MET A 126 9.03 -3.37 7.30
C MET A 126 10.17 -2.68 6.52
N ALA A 127 9.88 -1.57 5.84
CA ALA A 127 10.87 -0.83 5.08
C ALA A 127 11.95 -0.17 5.96
N ARG A 128 11.62 0.22 7.20
CA ARG A 128 12.61 0.69 8.20
C ARG A 128 13.54 -0.43 8.64
N GLU A 129 13.00 -1.59 8.99
CA GLU A 129 13.80 -2.74 9.42
C GLU A 129 14.78 -3.17 8.31
N LEU A 130 14.29 -3.25 7.07
CA LEU A 130 15.10 -3.66 5.93
C LEU A 130 16.23 -2.64 5.63
N SER A 131 15.94 -1.34 5.75
CA SER A 131 16.95 -0.29 5.66
C SER A 131 18.02 -0.40 6.76
N GLY A 132 17.62 -0.80 7.98
CA GLY A 132 18.56 -1.03 9.08
C GLY A 132 19.48 -2.21 8.82
N VAL A 133 18.93 -3.32 8.33
CA VAL A 133 19.72 -4.52 7.98
C VAL A 133 20.73 -4.22 6.87
N GLU A 134 20.35 -3.48 5.84
CA GLU A 134 21.27 -3.13 4.74
C GLU A 134 22.39 -2.18 5.19
N THR A 135 22.09 -1.27 6.12
CA THR A 135 23.10 -0.39 6.73
C THR A 135 24.12 -1.23 7.51
N LEU A 136 23.65 -2.12 8.40
CA LEU A 136 24.52 -3.01 9.18
C LEU A 136 25.37 -3.92 8.28
N ARG A 137 24.79 -4.44 7.20
CA ARG A 137 25.52 -5.25 6.21
C ARG A 137 26.64 -4.44 5.56
N THR A 138 26.35 -3.22 5.13
CA THR A 138 27.33 -2.34 4.47
C THR A 138 28.48 -1.99 5.42
N ASP A 139 28.14 -1.60 6.65
CA ASP A 139 29.12 -1.27 7.69
C ASP A 139 29.99 -2.48 8.03
N PHE A 140 29.41 -3.67 8.13
CA PHE A 140 30.15 -4.90 8.37
C PHE A 140 31.15 -5.20 7.25
N ILE A 141 30.73 -5.12 5.99
CA ILE A 141 31.61 -5.36 4.83
C ILE A 141 32.75 -4.35 4.82
N ALA A 142 32.45 -3.07 5.08
CA ALA A 142 33.46 -2.01 5.12
C ALA A 142 34.48 -2.25 6.25
N ASN A 143 33.99 -2.57 7.45
CA ASN A 143 34.84 -2.80 8.61
C ASN A 143 35.75 -4.03 8.41
N VAL A 144 35.18 -5.16 7.98
CA VAL A 144 35.97 -6.38 7.71
C VAL A 144 37.00 -6.14 6.60
N SER A 145 36.64 -5.41 5.53
CA SER A 145 37.58 -5.08 4.45
C SER A 145 38.75 -4.24 4.95
N HIS A 146 38.50 -3.30 5.84
CA HIS A 146 39.55 -2.47 6.44
C HIS A 146 40.49 -3.30 7.32
N GLU A 147 39.94 -4.12 8.19
CA GLU A 147 40.71 -4.99 9.10
C GLU A 147 41.54 -6.05 8.36
N LEU A 148 41.04 -6.56 7.22
CA LEU A 148 41.77 -7.55 6.40
C LEU A 148 42.85 -6.93 5.51
N LYS A 149 42.73 -5.65 5.13
CA LYS A 149 43.70 -4.98 4.25
C LYS A 149 45.11 -4.92 4.87
N THR A 150 45.18 -4.65 6.17
CA THR A 150 46.44 -4.54 6.93
C THR A 150 47.23 -5.86 6.96
N PRO A 151 46.69 -6.99 7.46
CA PRO A 151 47.42 -8.25 7.48
C PRO A 151 47.74 -8.76 6.06
N LEU A 152 46.86 -8.54 5.09
CA LEU A 152 47.14 -8.93 3.71
C LEU A 152 48.32 -8.17 3.10
N ALA A 153 48.42 -6.86 3.37
CA ALA A 153 49.55 -6.04 2.95
C ALA A 153 50.87 -6.53 3.57
N VAL A 154 50.84 -6.98 4.83
CA VAL A 154 52.00 -7.58 5.51
C VAL A 154 52.42 -8.89 4.83
N ILE A 155 51.47 -9.79 4.54
CA ILE A 155 51.76 -11.05 3.84
C ILE A 155 52.34 -10.79 2.44
N GLN A 156 51.79 -9.83 1.70
CA GLN A 156 52.30 -9.44 0.39
C GLN A 156 53.71 -8.84 0.45
N ASN A 157 54.01 -8.04 1.49
CA ASN A 157 55.34 -7.50 1.71
C ASN A 157 56.37 -8.62 1.96
N TYR A 158 56.08 -9.54 2.87
CA TYR A 158 56.94 -10.71 3.11
C TYR A 158 57.13 -11.58 1.86
N GLY A 159 56.07 -11.84 1.10
CA GLY A 159 56.17 -12.57 -0.17
C GLY A 159 57.06 -11.87 -1.19
N SER A 160 57.00 -10.53 -1.25
CA SER A 160 57.83 -9.72 -2.14
C SER A 160 59.30 -9.75 -1.72
N LEU A 161 59.59 -9.66 -0.41
CA LEU A 161 60.95 -9.82 0.13
C LEU A 161 61.53 -11.20 -0.20
N LEU A 162 60.74 -12.26 -0.09
CA LEU A 162 61.19 -13.61 -0.44
C LEU A 162 61.46 -13.81 -1.95
N GLN A 163 60.85 -13.00 -2.80
CA GLN A 163 61.06 -13.03 -4.26
C GLN A 163 62.17 -12.09 -4.74
N ASP A 164 62.70 -11.21 -3.87
CA ASP A 164 63.78 -10.28 -4.23
C ASP A 164 65.11 -11.05 -4.48
N PRO A 165 65.67 -10.99 -5.72
CA PRO A 165 66.91 -11.67 -6.06
C PRO A 165 68.16 -11.12 -5.33
N ALA A 166 68.08 -9.94 -4.72
CA ALA A 166 69.23 -9.24 -4.12
C ALA A 166 69.54 -9.63 -2.66
N LEU A 167 68.74 -10.50 -2.02
CA LEU A 167 68.95 -10.87 -0.61
C LEU A 167 69.99 -12.00 -0.43
N PRO A 168 71.05 -11.79 0.38
CA PRO A 168 72.05 -12.80 0.70
C PRO A 168 71.41 -14.02 1.37
N LYS A 169 71.91 -15.23 1.07
CA LYS A 169 71.33 -16.53 1.50
C LYS A 169 71.22 -16.68 3.03
N GLU A 170 71.95 -15.89 3.80
CA GLU A 170 72.00 -15.96 5.28
C GLU A 170 70.75 -15.36 5.95
N GLN A 171 70.01 -14.44 5.31
CA GLN A 171 68.76 -13.89 5.84
C GLN A 171 67.49 -14.64 5.39
N ARG A 172 67.64 -15.70 4.59
CA ARG A 172 66.51 -16.47 4.04
C ARG A 172 66.04 -17.64 4.92
N VAL A 173 66.66 -17.86 6.08
CA VAL A 173 66.51 -19.12 6.87
C VAL A 173 66.10 -18.88 8.33
N GLU A 174 65.86 -17.64 8.76
CA GLU A 174 65.15 -17.32 10.01
C GLU A 174 63.72 -16.85 9.70
#